data_AF-A0A401ML17-F1
#
_entry.id   AF-A0A401ML17-F1
#
_cell.length_a   1.000
_cell.length_b   1.000
_cell.length_c   1.000
_cell.angle_alpha   90.00
_cell.angle_beta   90.00
_cell.angle_gamma   90.00
#
_symmetry.space_group_name_H-M   'P 1'
#
loop_
_entity.id
_entity.type
_entity.pdbx_description
1 polymer ?
#
loop_
_entity_poly.entity_id
_entity_poly.type
_entity_poly.pdbx_seq_one_letter_code
_entity_poly.pdbx_strand_id
1 'polypeptide(L)'
;MSNRSYKVRFYDTEIYRGKRKTSYTVRWSVNGRRHGQSYATSALAESFRSTLRVAANNGEPFDMDTGLPVSQATSAAEVTNYEFALQHVDMKWPRISANNRKNTAKALTKVTLALLRTELPDRFDPIDVRRALGEYAFNKIRRDEAPPEVRTILSWIARNSLPVTAWEDTKRVDAVLHALDTLLDGSPAAASSVKREQRILNVAMKYAVRQKLLTANPLPKGKEEGAAP
;
A
#
# COMPACT_ATOMS: atom_id res chain seq x y z
N MET A 1 -19.65 -15.61 1.29
CA MET A 1 -20.66 -15.21 0.29
C MET A 1 -20.04 -14.09 -0.54
N SER A 2 -20.05 -14.19 -1.86
CA SER A 2 -19.33 -13.25 -2.74
C SER A 2 -20.00 -11.87 -2.68
N ASN A 3 -19.27 -10.85 -2.24
CA ASN A 3 -19.73 -9.46 -2.14
C ASN A 3 -19.72 -8.73 -3.51
N ARG A 4 -20.12 -9.43 -4.58
CA ARG A 4 -19.95 -9.00 -5.97
C ARG A 4 -21.23 -9.17 -6.76
N SER A 5 -21.50 -8.27 -7.69
CA SER A 5 -22.71 -8.26 -8.51
C SER A 5 -22.44 -7.71 -9.91
N TYR A 6 -23.06 -8.32 -10.91
CA TYR A 6 -23.10 -7.85 -12.30
C TYR A 6 -24.25 -6.89 -12.58
N LYS A 7 -25.22 -6.79 -11.65
CA LYS A 7 -26.39 -5.91 -11.78
C LYS A 7 -25.98 -4.48 -11.48
N VAL A 8 -25.62 -3.72 -12.51
CA VAL A 8 -25.21 -2.32 -12.41
C VAL A 8 -26.18 -1.42 -13.17
N ARG A 9 -26.49 -0.24 -12.62
CA ARG A 9 -27.28 0.79 -13.30
C ARG A 9 -26.58 2.14 -13.17
N PHE A 10 -26.37 2.82 -14.28
CA PHE A 10 -25.81 4.16 -14.32
C PHE A 10 -26.95 5.20 -14.41
N TYR A 11 -26.83 6.28 -13.64
CA TYR A 11 -27.76 7.41 -13.70
C TYR A 11 -27.09 8.60 -14.40
N ASP A 12 -27.84 9.67 -14.59
CA ASP A 12 -27.28 10.92 -15.11
C ASP A 12 -26.43 11.64 -14.07
N THR A 13 -25.41 12.34 -14.56
CA THR A 13 -24.49 13.11 -13.72
C THR A 13 -25.25 14.28 -13.10
N GLU A 14 -25.32 14.32 -11.78
CA GLU A 14 -25.95 15.41 -11.04
C GLU A 14 -25.03 16.63 -11.01
N ILE A 15 -25.55 17.80 -11.34
CA ILE A 15 -24.79 19.06 -11.32
C ILE A 15 -25.26 19.89 -10.14
N TYR A 16 -24.39 20.08 -9.15
CA TYR A 16 -24.64 21.01 -8.05
C TYR A 16 -23.93 22.34 -8.32
N ARG A 17 -24.69 23.42 -8.42
CA ARG A 17 -24.19 24.79 -8.63
C ARG A 17 -24.23 25.56 -7.32
N GLY A 18 -23.11 25.57 -6.58
CA GLY A 18 -22.97 26.33 -5.34
C GLY A 18 -22.45 27.76 -5.57
N LYS A 19 -22.58 28.62 -4.56
CA LYS A 19 -22.12 30.04 -4.62
C LYS A 19 -20.63 30.23 -4.93
N ARG A 20 -19.78 29.24 -4.61
CA ARG A 20 -18.31 29.30 -4.79
C ARG A 20 -17.75 28.23 -5.73
N LYS A 21 -18.49 27.15 -5.99
CA LYS A 21 -18.02 26.02 -6.80
C LYS A 21 -19.20 25.24 -7.39
N THR A 22 -18.99 24.72 -8.60
CA THR A 22 -19.85 23.72 -9.23
C THR A 22 -19.23 22.34 -9.02
N SER A 23 -20.04 21.33 -8.72
CA SER A 23 -19.59 19.94 -8.62
C SER A 23 -20.46 19.02 -9.44
N TYR A 24 -19.83 18.04 -10.08
CA TYR A 24 -20.43 17.07 -10.98
C TYR A 24 -20.39 15.69 -10.31
N THR A 25 -21.53 15.13 -9.96
CA THR A 25 -21.62 13.87 -9.22
C THR A 25 -22.09 12.75 -10.13
N VAL A 26 -21.20 11.80 -10.38
CA VAL A 26 -21.53 10.55 -11.07
C VAL A 26 -22.31 9.66 -10.11
N ARG A 27 -23.47 9.16 -10.53
CA ARG A 27 -24.34 8.29 -9.73
C ARG A 27 -24.52 6.94 -10.43
N TRP A 28 -24.45 5.88 -9.66
CA TRP A 28 -24.73 4.53 -10.16
C TRP A 28 -25.23 3.64 -9.01
N SER A 29 -25.68 2.43 -9.33
CA SER A 29 -26.07 1.46 -8.31
C SER A 29 -25.61 0.06 -8.67
N VAL A 30 -25.20 -0.71 -7.66
CA VAL A 30 -24.80 -2.11 -7.76
C VAL A 30 -25.78 -2.93 -6.92
N ASN A 31 -26.47 -3.88 -7.55
CA ASN A 31 -27.52 -4.68 -6.93
C ASN A 31 -28.57 -3.85 -6.14
N GLY A 32 -28.91 -2.65 -6.64
CA GLY A 32 -29.87 -1.76 -6.00
C GLY A 32 -29.28 -0.82 -4.92
N ARG A 33 -28.04 -1.03 -4.47
CA ARG A 33 -27.34 -0.09 -3.57
C ARG A 33 -26.81 1.11 -4.36
N ARG A 34 -27.15 2.34 -3.95
CA ARG A 34 -26.74 3.57 -4.66
C ARG A 34 -25.36 4.04 -4.20
N HIS A 35 -24.55 4.46 -5.16
CA HIS A 35 -23.22 5.03 -4.98
C HIS A 35 -23.12 6.38 -5.71
N GLY A 36 -22.17 7.20 -5.30
CA GLY A 36 -21.92 8.47 -5.97
C GLY A 36 -20.53 9.03 -5.70
N GLN A 37 -19.94 9.66 -6.70
CA GLN A 37 -18.64 10.32 -6.60
C GLN A 37 -18.66 11.68 -7.29
N SER A 38 -18.24 12.71 -6.56
CA SER A 38 -18.27 14.10 -7.02
C SER A 38 -16.90 14.56 -7.55
N TYR A 39 -16.93 15.32 -8.64
CA TYR A 39 -15.77 15.87 -9.32
C TYR A 39 -15.89 17.39 -9.51
N ALA A 40 -14.75 18.06 -9.64
CA ALA A 40 -14.69 19.51 -9.84
C ALA A 40 -15.07 19.94 -11.27
N THR A 41 -14.90 19.06 -12.27
CA THR A 41 -15.19 19.36 -13.68
C THR A 41 -16.05 18.27 -14.31
N SER A 42 -16.83 18.64 -15.33
CA SER A 42 -17.66 17.71 -16.10
C SER A 42 -16.82 16.66 -16.82
N ALA A 43 -15.64 17.04 -17.34
CA ALA A 43 -14.75 16.14 -18.05
C ALA A 43 -14.23 15.01 -17.14
N LEU A 44 -13.86 15.31 -15.89
CA LEU A 44 -13.43 14.29 -14.91
C LEU A 44 -14.58 13.35 -14.55
N ALA A 45 -15.79 13.89 -14.37
CA ALA A 45 -16.98 13.09 -14.11
C ALA A 45 -17.32 12.16 -15.29
N GLU A 46 -17.27 12.65 -16.52
CA GLU A 46 -17.58 11.83 -17.70
C GLU A 46 -16.49 10.79 -17.97
N SER A 47 -15.21 11.14 -17.78
CA SER A 47 -14.10 10.19 -17.86
C SER A 47 -14.33 9.01 -16.89
N PHE A 48 -14.62 9.30 -15.62
CA PHE A 48 -14.91 8.26 -14.63
C PHE A 48 -16.17 7.44 -14.97
N ARG A 49 -17.26 8.09 -15.38
CA ARG A 49 -18.50 7.40 -15.81
C ARG A 49 -18.25 6.46 -16.98
N SER A 50 -17.43 6.87 -17.95
CA SER A 50 -17.02 6.06 -19.10
C SER A 50 -16.26 4.82 -18.64
N THR A 51 -15.30 4.99 -17.73
CA THR A 51 -14.54 3.89 -17.15
C THR A 51 -15.43 2.84 -16.47
N LEU A 52 -16.47 3.26 -15.73
CA LEU A 52 -17.44 2.32 -15.14
C LEU A 52 -18.27 1.59 -16.21
N ARG A 53 -18.71 2.30 -17.26
CA ARG A 53 -19.47 1.69 -18.37
C ARG A 53 -18.65 0.66 -19.13
N VAL A 54 -17.38 0.94 -19.39
CA VAL A 54 -16.47 0.01 -20.07
C VAL A 54 -16.33 -1.28 -19.25
N ALA A 55 -16.12 -1.18 -17.94
CA ALA A 55 -16.03 -2.35 -17.08
C ALA A 55 -17.33 -3.19 -17.09
N ALA A 56 -18.50 -2.54 -17.00
CA ALA A 56 -19.78 -3.23 -17.09
C ALA A 56 -19.99 -3.92 -18.47
N ASN A 57 -19.61 -3.25 -19.56
CA ASN A 57 -19.71 -3.80 -20.91
C ASN A 57 -18.76 -4.99 -21.13
N ASN A 58 -17.60 -4.98 -20.47
CA ASN A 58 -16.64 -6.09 -20.48
C ASN A 58 -17.09 -7.28 -19.62
N GLY A 59 -18.29 -7.24 -19.03
CA GLY A 59 -18.81 -8.31 -18.18
C GLY A 59 -18.08 -8.42 -16.84
N GLU A 60 -17.50 -7.33 -16.35
CA GLU A 60 -16.80 -7.31 -15.09
C GLU A 60 -17.78 -7.22 -13.90
N PRO A 61 -17.60 -8.03 -12.83
CA PRO A 61 -18.40 -7.87 -11.62
C PRO A 61 -18.02 -6.59 -10.87
N PHE A 62 -18.98 -6.01 -10.15
CA PHE A 62 -18.78 -4.85 -9.27
C PHE A 62 -18.85 -5.28 -7.81
N ASP A 63 -18.03 -4.68 -6.96
CA ASP A 63 -18.09 -4.91 -5.51
C ASP A 63 -19.28 -4.13 -4.90
N MET A 64 -20.06 -4.80 -4.05
CA MET A 64 -21.32 -4.23 -3.51
C MET A 64 -21.11 -3.20 -2.40
N ASP A 65 -19.92 -3.11 -1.80
CA ASP A 65 -19.62 -2.14 -0.74
C ASP A 65 -19.07 -0.85 -1.31
N THR A 66 -18.11 -0.96 -2.22
CA THR A 66 -17.48 0.18 -2.88
C THR A 66 -18.32 0.71 -4.04
N GLY A 67 -19.06 -0.17 -4.70
CA GLY A 67 -19.75 0.12 -5.94
C GLY A 67 -18.81 0.16 -7.15
N LEU A 68 -17.52 -0.14 -7.03
CA LEU A 68 -16.60 -0.06 -8.17
C LEU A 68 -16.44 -1.42 -8.87
N PRO A 69 -16.07 -1.46 -10.16
CA PRO A 69 -15.68 -2.69 -10.85
C PRO A 69 -14.60 -3.42 -10.07
N VAL A 70 -14.53 -4.75 -10.01
CA VAL A 70 -13.53 -5.46 -9.18
C VAL A 70 -12.07 -5.08 -9.50
N SER A 71 -11.76 -4.67 -10.73
CA SER A 71 -10.46 -4.15 -11.17
C SER A 71 -10.16 -2.73 -10.68
N GLN A 72 -11.19 -1.93 -10.37
CA GLN A 72 -11.12 -0.50 -10.03
C GLN A 72 -11.64 -0.16 -8.64
N ALA A 73 -12.39 -1.08 -8.03
CA ALA A 73 -12.36 -1.32 -6.62
C ALA A 73 -10.90 -1.60 -6.35
N THR A 74 -10.14 -0.51 -6.21
CA THR A 74 -9.07 -0.46 -5.24
C THR A 74 -9.74 -0.95 -3.99
N SER A 75 -9.63 -2.26 -3.79
CA SER A 75 -9.75 -2.93 -2.53
C SER A 75 -9.99 -1.93 -1.41
N ALA A 76 -11.26 -1.65 -1.11
CA ALA A 76 -11.58 -0.91 0.11
C ALA A 76 -11.32 -1.79 1.36
N ALA A 77 -10.32 -2.67 1.27
CA ALA A 77 -10.00 -3.78 2.15
C ALA A 77 -8.59 -4.39 1.87
N GLU A 78 -7.71 -3.82 1.04
CA GLU A 78 -6.32 -4.32 0.99
C GLU A 78 -5.47 -3.54 1.97
N VAL A 79 -4.95 -4.27 2.94
CA VAL A 79 -3.93 -3.78 3.87
C VAL A 79 -2.73 -3.31 3.04
N THR A 80 -2.37 -2.04 3.17
CA THR A 80 -1.15 -1.51 2.54
C THR A 80 0.09 -2.14 3.15
N ASN A 81 1.21 -2.15 2.44
CA ASN A 81 2.46 -2.64 3.00
C ASN A 81 2.86 -1.86 4.26
N TYR A 82 2.61 -0.54 4.28
CA TYR A 82 2.82 0.29 5.45
C TYR A 82 1.98 -0.16 6.66
N GLU A 83 0.66 -0.32 6.50
CA GLU A 83 -0.22 -0.79 7.59
C GLU A 83 0.16 -2.20 8.06
N PHE A 84 0.48 -3.10 7.13
CA PHE A 84 0.97 -4.43 7.44
C PHE A 84 2.26 -4.40 8.26
N ALA A 85 3.20 -3.52 7.90
CA ALA A 85 4.45 -3.33 8.63
C ALA A 85 4.19 -2.84 10.06
N LEU A 86 3.24 -1.92 10.27
CA LEU A 86 2.81 -1.50 11.61
C LEU A 86 2.24 -2.67 12.42
N GLN A 87 1.33 -3.45 11.84
CA GLN A 87 0.74 -4.63 12.49
C GLN A 87 1.81 -5.68 12.85
N HIS A 88 2.79 -5.90 11.95
CA HIS A 88 3.89 -6.81 12.20
C HIS A 88 4.77 -6.34 13.38
N VAL A 89 5.11 -5.05 13.41
CA VAL A 89 5.85 -4.45 14.53
C VAL A 89 5.08 -4.64 15.83
N ASP A 90 3.79 -4.35 15.85
CA ASP A 90 2.97 -4.42 17.06
C ASP A 90 2.86 -5.85 17.60
N MET A 91 2.74 -6.82 16.69
CA MET A 91 2.72 -8.25 17.02
C MET A 91 4.09 -8.75 17.52
N LYS A 92 5.21 -8.22 17.01
CA LYS A 92 6.57 -8.61 17.45
C LYS A 92 6.97 -7.92 18.74
N TRP A 93 6.53 -6.68 18.96
CA TRP A 93 7.06 -5.77 19.99
C TRP A 93 7.28 -6.40 21.37
N PRO A 94 6.30 -7.10 21.99
CA PRO A 94 6.50 -7.67 23.32
C PRO A 94 7.42 -8.91 23.34
N ARG A 95 7.72 -9.51 22.17
CA ARG A 95 8.42 -10.80 22.03
C ARG A 95 9.88 -10.68 21.61
N ILE A 96 10.37 -9.47 21.34
CA ILE A 96 11.71 -9.26 20.81
C ILE A 96 12.47 -8.20 21.62
N SER A 97 13.79 -8.38 21.71
CA SER A 97 14.69 -7.45 22.41
C SER A 97 14.76 -6.08 21.72
N ALA A 98 15.17 -5.05 22.46
CA ALA A 98 15.31 -3.69 21.93
C ALA A 98 16.21 -3.62 20.68
N ASN A 99 17.33 -4.35 20.67
CA ASN A 99 18.21 -4.41 19.50
C ASN A 99 17.49 -5.04 18.28
N ASN A 100 16.68 -6.07 18.52
CA ASN A 100 15.92 -6.69 17.44
C ASN A 100 14.81 -5.77 16.93
N ARG A 101 14.15 -4.99 17.81
CA ARG A 101 13.18 -3.94 17.41
C ARG A 101 13.82 -2.91 16.48
N LYS A 102 15.02 -2.42 16.83
CA LYS A 102 15.79 -1.49 16.00
C LYS A 102 16.10 -2.08 14.62
N ASN A 103 16.55 -3.34 14.57
CA ASN A 103 16.85 -4.02 13.31
C ASN A 103 15.58 -4.26 12.47
N THR A 104 14.45 -4.59 13.10
CA THR A 104 13.15 -4.71 12.44
C THR A 104 12.70 -3.38 11.85
N ALA A 105 12.79 -2.28 12.61
CA ALA A 105 12.44 -0.94 12.12
C ALA A 105 13.30 -0.52 10.92
N LYS A 106 14.61 -0.80 10.95
CA LYS A 106 15.51 -0.54 9.82
C LYS A 106 15.13 -1.31 8.56
N ALA A 107 14.89 -2.62 8.69
CA ALA A 107 14.50 -3.47 7.57
C ALA A 107 13.16 -3.01 6.97
N LEU A 108 12.15 -2.77 7.82
CA LEU A 108 10.83 -2.33 7.36
C LEU A 108 10.88 -0.93 6.75
N THR A 109 11.78 -0.04 7.20
CA THR A 109 11.99 1.27 6.55
C THR A 109 12.41 1.11 5.10
N LYS A 110 13.43 0.28 4.82
CA LYS A 110 13.87 0.01 3.43
C LYS A 110 12.75 -0.59 2.59
N VAL A 111 12.06 -1.60 3.14
CA VAL A 111 10.96 -2.30 2.48
C VAL A 111 9.81 -1.34 2.12
N THR A 112 9.38 -0.51 3.06
CA THR A 112 8.29 0.43 2.82
C THR A 112 8.65 1.47 1.76
N LEU A 113 9.90 1.95 1.74
CA LEU A 113 10.36 2.88 0.71
C LEU A 113 10.44 2.24 -0.68
N ALA A 114 10.87 0.97 -0.77
CA ALA A 114 10.88 0.23 -2.03
C ALA A 114 9.48 -0.11 -2.56
N LEU A 115 8.46 -0.05 -1.69
CA LEU A 115 7.05 -0.35 -2.02
C LEU A 115 6.15 0.88 -2.01
N LEU A 116 6.70 2.05 -2.36
CA LEU A 116 5.91 3.23 -2.69
C LEU A 116 5.42 3.17 -4.15
N ARG A 117 4.23 3.71 -4.37
CA ARG A 117 3.60 3.85 -5.70
C ARG A 117 4.33 4.87 -6.57
N THR A 118 4.91 5.88 -5.93
CA THR A 118 5.62 6.99 -6.56
C THR A 118 6.88 7.29 -5.77
N GLU A 119 7.81 7.98 -6.41
CA GLU A 119 9.00 8.51 -5.74
C GLU A 119 8.63 9.50 -4.62
N LEU A 120 9.57 9.70 -3.70
CA LEU A 120 9.42 10.67 -2.63
C LEU A 120 9.38 12.09 -3.22
N PRO A 121 8.42 12.94 -2.83
CA PRO A 121 8.41 14.33 -3.24
C PRO A 121 9.66 15.07 -2.76
N ASP A 122 10.23 15.95 -3.58
CA ASP A 122 11.44 16.73 -3.28
C ASP A 122 11.38 17.51 -1.96
N ARG A 123 10.17 17.89 -1.54
CA ARG A 123 9.93 18.59 -0.26
C ARG A 123 10.20 17.74 0.98
N PHE A 124 10.35 16.42 0.84
CA PHE A 124 10.62 15.53 1.97
C PHE A 124 12.10 15.17 2.00
N ASP A 125 12.81 15.68 3.01
CA ASP A 125 14.20 15.29 3.25
C ASP A 125 14.27 13.77 3.49
N PRO A 126 15.11 13.03 2.72
CA PRO A 126 15.27 11.59 2.90
C PRO A 126 15.65 11.15 4.32
N ILE A 127 16.38 11.97 5.08
CA ILE A 127 16.73 11.74 6.48
C ILE A 127 15.46 11.79 7.34
N ASP A 128 14.62 12.80 7.15
CA ASP A 128 13.37 12.94 7.90
C ASP A 128 12.37 11.84 7.57
N VAL A 129 12.33 11.38 6.33
CA VAL A 129 11.52 10.22 5.93
C VAL A 129 11.96 8.95 6.68
N ARG A 130 13.26 8.68 6.72
CA ARG A 130 13.80 7.52 7.46
C ARG A 130 13.60 7.66 8.96
N ARG A 131 13.72 8.87 9.51
CA ARG A 131 13.41 9.17 10.91
C ARG A 131 11.92 8.93 11.21
N ALA A 132 11.03 9.42 10.36
CA ALA A 132 9.58 9.23 10.49
C ALA A 132 9.22 7.74 10.55
N LEU A 133 9.76 6.94 9.63
CA LEU A 133 9.52 5.49 9.60
C LEU A 133 10.18 4.77 10.78
N GLY A 134 11.47 4.97 10.98
CA GLY A 134 12.27 4.20 11.93
C GLY A 134 12.06 4.56 13.39
N GLU A 135 11.96 5.85 13.71
CA GLU A 135 11.85 6.33 15.10
C GLU A 135 10.42 6.45 15.60
N TYR A 136 9.45 6.64 14.71
CA TYR A 136 8.04 6.85 15.06
C TYR A 136 7.14 5.72 14.56
N ALA A 137 6.99 5.51 13.26
CA ALA A 137 6.03 4.53 12.74
C ALA A 137 6.31 3.09 13.24
N PHE A 138 7.56 2.63 13.07
CA PHE A 138 8.02 1.29 13.48
C PHE A 138 8.54 1.23 14.91
N ASN A 139 8.25 2.26 15.71
CA ASN A 139 8.43 2.26 17.15
C ASN A 139 7.07 2.34 17.83
N LYS A 140 6.56 1.20 18.31
CA LYS A 140 5.22 1.12 18.90
C LYS A 140 4.98 2.14 20.02
N ILE A 141 6.00 2.46 20.81
CA ILE A 141 5.86 3.35 21.98
C ILE A 141 5.87 4.82 21.56
N ARG A 142 6.64 5.18 20.53
CA ARG A 142 6.78 6.58 20.09
C ARG A 142 5.79 6.99 19.00
N ARG A 143 4.98 6.08 18.48
CA ARG A 143 4.11 6.32 17.31
C ARG A 143 3.18 7.52 17.49
N ASP A 144 2.57 7.64 18.68
CA ASP A 144 1.62 8.72 18.99
C ASP A 144 2.31 10.04 19.37
N GLU A 145 3.63 9.99 19.64
CA GLU A 145 4.47 11.15 19.96
C GLU A 145 5.03 11.86 18.71
N ALA A 146 4.68 11.37 17.51
CA ALA A 146 5.18 11.92 16.25
C ALA A 146 4.81 13.40 16.09
N PRO A 147 5.77 14.32 15.91
CA PRO A 147 5.49 15.73 15.62
C PRO A 147 4.63 15.95 14.36
N PRO A 148 3.98 17.12 14.19
CA PRO A 148 3.13 17.41 13.03
C PRO A 148 3.81 17.17 11.66
N GLU A 149 5.08 17.55 11.53
CA GLU A 149 5.89 17.37 10.32
C GLU A 149 6.14 15.87 10.02
N VAL A 150 6.42 15.07 11.05
CA VAL A 150 6.57 13.63 10.93
C VAL A 150 5.24 12.98 10.55
N ARG A 151 4.13 13.38 11.18
CA ARG A 151 2.78 12.88 10.84
C ARG A 151 2.40 13.20 9.39
N THR A 152 2.84 14.34 8.87
CA THR A 152 2.62 14.73 7.47
C THR A 152 3.32 13.77 6.52
N ILE A 153 4.59 13.42 6.80
CA ILE A 153 5.34 12.43 6.04
C ILE A 153 4.66 11.06 6.12
N LEU A 154 4.32 10.58 7.32
CA LEU A 154 3.70 9.28 7.52
C LEU A 154 2.32 9.17 6.85
N SER A 155 1.52 10.23 6.88
CA SER A 155 0.22 10.28 6.19
C SER A 155 0.36 10.27 4.67
N TRP A 156 1.46 10.80 4.13
CA TRP A 156 1.75 10.68 2.71
C TRP A 156 2.22 9.26 2.36
N ILE A 157 3.09 8.66 3.17
CA ILE A 157 3.56 7.27 2.98
C ILE A 157 2.39 6.29 3.04
N ALA A 158 1.50 6.41 4.02
CA ALA A 158 0.34 5.54 4.16
C ALA A 158 -0.54 5.54 2.89
N ARG A 159 -0.76 6.72 2.30
CA ARG A 159 -1.56 6.86 1.07
C ARG A 159 -0.83 6.39 -0.19
N ASN A 160 0.50 6.45 -0.22
CA ASN A 160 1.32 6.09 -1.38
C ASN A 160 1.97 4.71 -1.26
N SER A 161 1.68 3.95 -0.21
CA SER A 161 2.15 2.57 -0.08
C SER A 161 1.37 1.63 -1.00
N LEU A 162 2.07 0.70 -1.64
CA LEU A 162 1.48 -0.40 -2.41
C LEU A 162 0.74 -1.38 -1.47
N PRO A 163 -0.28 -2.11 -1.97
CA PRO A 163 -0.95 -3.14 -1.18
C PRO A 163 0.01 -4.30 -0.87
N VAL A 164 -0.28 -5.10 0.16
CA VAL A 164 0.53 -6.31 0.47
C VAL A 164 0.54 -7.29 -0.71
N THR A 165 -0.50 -7.34 -1.53
CA THR A 165 -0.56 -8.16 -2.75
C THR A 165 0.50 -7.80 -3.79
N ALA A 166 1.11 -6.60 -3.72
CA ALA A 166 2.21 -6.22 -4.61
C ALA A 166 3.45 -7.12 -4.47
N TRP A 167 3.56 -7.87 -3.37
CA TRP A 167 4.60 -8.87 -3.18
C TRP A 167 4.44 -10.12 -4.07
N GLU A 168 3.29 -10.30 -4.73
CA GLU A 168 3.08 -11.40 -5.68
C GLU A 168 3.74 -11.11 -7.04
N ASP A 169 4.16 -9.87 -7.30
CA ASP A 169 4.97 -9.49 -8.46
C ASP A 169 6.47 -9.67 -8.15
N THR A 170 7.11 -10.62 -8.84
CA THR A 170 8.55 -10.91 -8.69
C THR A 170 9.42 -9.66 -8.87
N LYS A 171 9.06 -8.73 -9.78
CA LYS A 171 9.85 -7.50 -9.97
C LYS A 171 9.85 -6.62 -8.72
N ARG A 172 8.75 -6.62 -7.96
CA ARG A 172 8.65 -5.91 -6.68
C ARG A 172 9.44 -6.62 -5.60
N VAL A 173 9.43 -7.96 -5.58
CA VAL A 173 10.28 -8.75 -4.68
C VAL A 173 11.75 -8.43 -4.91
N ASP A 174 12.20 -8.44 -6.17
CA ASP A 174 13.59 -8.16 -6.55
C ASP A 174 14.01 -6.73 -6.18
N ALA A 175 13.14 -5.73 -6.43
CA ALA A 175 13.39 -4.35 -6.04
C ALA A 175 13.56 -4.19 -4.52
N VAL A 176 12.76 -4.92 -3.72
CA VAL A 176 12.89 -4.90 -2.27
C VAL A 176 14.17 -5.60 -1.81
N LEU A 177 14.50 -6.76 -2.38
CA LEU A 177 15.74 -7.47 -2.07
C LEU A 177 16.96 -6.61 -2.41
N HIS A 178 16.95 -5.95 -3.57
CA HIS A 178 17.99 -4.99 -3.96
C HIS A 178 18.12 -3.82 -2.96
N ALA A 179 17.01 -3.27 -2.48
CA ALA A 179 17.02 -2.23 -1.45
C ALA A 179 17.60 -2.72 -0.10
N LEU A 180 17.43 -4.01 0.24
CA LEU A 180 18.07 -4.61 1.42
C LEU A 180 19.58 -4.81 1.20
N ASP A 181 19.99 -5.13 -0.02
CA ASP A 181 21.37 -5.43 -0.42
C ASP A 181 22.23 -4.18 -0.65
N THR A 182 21.64 -2.99 -0.62
CA THR A 182 22.31 -1.71 -0.88
C THR A 182 22.32 -0.78 0.33
N LEU A 183 23.37 0.05 0.40
CA LEU A 183 23.50 1.18 1.30
C LEU A 183 22.93 2.46 0.66
N LEU A 184 22.82 3.53 1.44
CA LEU A 184 22.24 4.81 0.98
C LEU A 184 23.11 5.50 -0.09
N ASP A 185 24.39 5.15 -0.16
CA ASP A 185 25.34 5.61 -1.18
C ASP A 185 25.36 4.70 -2.43
N GLY A 186 24.49 3.70 -2.48
CA GLY A 186 24.41 2.73 -3.59
C GLY A 186 25.43 1.59 -3.51
N SER A 187 26.35 1.60 -2.54
CA SER A 187 27.33 0.53 -2.39
C SER A 187 26.70 -0.73 -1.77
N PRO A 188 27.31 -1.92 -1.94
CA PRO A 188 26.80 -3.15 -1.34
C PRO A 188 26.77 -3.12 0.18
N ALA A 189 25.65 -3.54 0.76
CA ALA A 189 25.52 -3.70 2.20
C ALA A 189 26.33 -4.92 2.69
N ALA A 190 26.81 -4.86 3.94
CA ALA A 190 27.50 -5.98 4.55
C ALA A 190 26.64 -7.25 4.54
N ALA A 191 27.21 -8.37 4.10
CA ALA A 191 26.49 -9.65 3.96
C ALA A 191 25.79 -10.12 5.24
N SER A 192 26.36 -9.81 6.41
CA SER A 192 25.73 -10.11 7.71
C SER A 192 24.47 -9.29 7.97
N SER A 193 24.44 -8.02 7.52
CA SER A 193 23.26 -7.15 7.59
C SER A 193 22.18 -7.63 6.63
N VAL A 194 22.55 -7.94 5.39
CA VAL A 194 21.64 -8.51 4.37
C VAL A 194 20.96 -9.77 4.89
N LYS A 195 21.74 -10.76 5.37
CA LYS A 195 21.18 -12.01 5.91
C LYS A 195 20.24 -11.76 7.09
N ARG A 196 20.53 -10.77 7.95
CA ARG A 196 19.66 -10.41 9.08
C ARG A 196 18.36 -9.77 8.60
N GLU A 197 18.41 -8.84 7.65
CA GLU A 197 17.25 -8.15 7.10
C GLU A 197 16.35 -9.13 6.32
N GLN A 198 16.92 -10.02 5.51
CA GLN A 198 16.19 -11.09 4.82
C GLN A 198 15.51 -12.05 5.82
N ARG A 199 16.16 -12.41 6.93
CA ARG A 199 15.52 -13.21 8.00
C ARG A 199 14.32 -12.51 8.62
N ILE A 200 14.45 -11.20 8.89
CA ILE A 200 13.33 -10.38 9.41
C ILE A 200 12.18 -10.39 8.39
N LEU A 201 12.49 -10.15 7.11
CA LEU A 201 11.51 -10.11 6.05
C LEU A 201 10.80 -11.45 5.86
N ASN A 202 11.53 -12.56 5.94
CA ASN A 202 10.95 -13.90 5.86
C ASN A 202 9.94 -14.16 6.99
N VAL A 203 10.23 -13.71 8.21
CA VAL A 203 9.28 -13.80 9.34
C VAL A 203 8.06 -12.91 9.10
N ALA A 204 8.24 -11.73 8.50
CA ALA A 204 7.13 -10.86 8.11
C ALA A 204 6.26 -11.52 7.03
N MET A 205 6.82 -12.05 5.95
CA MET A 205 6.04 -12.71 4.90
C MET A 205 5.30 -13.95 5.40
N LYS A 206 5.92 -14.76 6.28
CA LYS A 206 5.20 -15.85 6.99
C LYS A 206 4.05 -15.35 7.86
N TYR A 207 4.14 -14.13 8.39
CA TYR A 207 3.04 -13.49 9.11
C TYR A 207 1.93 -13.04 8.15
N ALA A 208 2.28 -12.42 7.01
CA ALA A 208 1.31 -12.05 5.97
C ALA A 208 0.48 -13.25 5.48
N VAL A 209 1.12 -14.38 5.22
CA VAL A 209 0.44 -15.64 4.84
C VAL A 209 -0.50 -16.12 5.95
N ARG A 210 -0.06 -16.11 7.21
CA ARG A 210 -0.92 -16.48 8.36
C ARG A 210 -2.13 -15.56 8.53
N GLN A 211 -1.99 -14.28 8.17
CA GLN A 211 -3.09 -13.31 8.15
C GLN A 211 -3.93 -13.39 6.87
N LYS A 212 -3.64 -14.34 5.97
CA LYS A 212 -4.31 -14.50 4.66
C LYS A 212 -4.22 -13.26 3.77
N LEU A 213 -3.18 -12.44 3.97
CA LEU A 213 -2.86 -11.29 3.12
C LEU A 213 -2.04 -11.68 1.89
N LEU A 214 -1.38 -12.84 1.93
CA LEU A 214 -0.66 -13.46 0.82
C LEU A 214 -1.00 -14.95 0.75
N THR A 215 -1.02 -15.49 -0.47
CA THR A 215 -1.25 -16.92 -0.69
C THR A 215 -0.04 -17.77 -0.30
N ALA A 216 1.16 -17.28 -0.60
CA ALA A 216 2.42 -17.95 -0.32
C ALA A 216 3.50 -16.93 0.09
N ASN A 217 4.61 -17.44 0.63
CA ASN A 217 5.77 -16.59 0.91
C ASN A 217 6.51 -16.32 -0.41
N PRO A 218 6.61 -15.04 -0.84
CA PRO A 218 7.15 -14.67 -2.14
C PRO A 218 8.68 -14.62 -2.14
N LEU A 219 9.33 -14.68 -0.97
CA LEU A 219 10.79 -14.64 -0.90
C LEU A 219 11.40 -15.95 -1.39
N PRO A 220 12.53 -15.89 -2.10
CA PRO A 220 13.24 -17.08 -2.50
C PRO A 220 13.59 -17.92 -1.27
N LYS A 221 13.38 -19.24 -1.39
CA LYS A 221 13.88 -20.18 -0.37
C LYS A 221 15.40 -20.15 -0.46
N GLY A 222 16.08 -19.91 0.66
CA GLY A 222 17.53 -19.74 0.65
C GLY A 222 18.28 -20.87 -0.06
N LYS A 223 19.31 -20.49 -0.83
CA LYS A 223 20.05 -21.23 -1.86
C LYS A 223 19.26 -21.54 -3.13
N GLU A 224 19.10 -20.52 -3.98
CA GLU A 224 19.47 -20.73 -5.38
C GLU A 224 20.78 -19.95 -5.58
N GLU A 225 21.82 -20.71 -5.95
CA GLU A 225 23.15 -20.23 -6.28
C GLU A 225 23.09 -19.22 -7.42
N GLY A 226 24.09 -18.33 -7.45
CA GLY A 226 24.15 -17.18 -8.34
C GLY A 226 23.71 -17.47 -9.77
N ALA A 227 22.66 -16.76 -10.19
CA ALA A 227 22.54 -16.29 -11.56
C ALA A 227 22.67 -14.77 -11.49
N ALA A 228 23.87 -14.28 -11.74
CA ALA A 228 24.06 -12.90 -12.20
C ALA A 228 23.59 -12.84 -13.69
N PRO A 229 23.29 -11.65 -14.22
CA PRO A 229 22.37 -11.45 -15.36
C PRO A 229 22.78 -12.12 -16.66
#